data_AF-A0A4R3KZB8-F1
#
_entry.id   AF-A0A4R3KZB8-F1
#
_cell.length_a   1.000
_cell.length_b   1.000
_cell.length_c   1.000
_cell.angle_alpha   90.00
_cell.angle_beta   90.00
_cell.angle_gamma   90.00
#
_symmetry.space_group_name_H-M   'P 1'
#
loop_
_entity.id
_entity.type
_entity.pdbx_description
1 polymer ?
#
loop_
_entity_poly.entity_id
_entity_poly.type
_entity_poly.pdbx_seq_one_letter_code
_entity_poly.pdbx_strand_id
1 'polypeptide(L)'
;MGLKGWHMFNEIKNMKELGLKKSQISRYLDLDYGTVSKYWNMQVKEFAENMEKVKVRKKILDEYEDEIVGWLRDFPDMSAA
;
A
#
# COMPACT_ATOMS: atom_id res chain seq x y z
N MET A 1 -8.37 -2.40 -14.07
CA MET A 1 -8.24 -1.35 -13.03
C MET A 1 -8.43 -2.05 -11.70
N GLY A 2 -7.37 -2.28 -10.93
CA GLY A 2 -7.44 -3.11 -9.72
C GLY A 2 -8.19 -2.43 -8.57
N LEU A 3 -8.77 -3.23 -7.69
CA LEU A 3 -9.40 -2.77 -6.44
C LEU A 3 -8.36 -2.07 -5.56
N LYS A 4 -8.69 -0.90 -5.01
CA LYS A 4 -7.76 -0.11 -4.17
C LYS A 4 -8.44 0.43 -2.92
N GLY A 5 -7.63 0.60 -1.87
CA GLY A 5 -8.02 1.28 -0.63
C GLY A 5 -9.24 0.64 0.04
N TRP A 6 -10.21 1.47 0.41
CA TRP A 6 -11.46 1.07 1.06
C TRP A 6 -12.26 0.03 0.28
N HIS A 7 -12.31 0.14 -1.05
CA HIS A 7 -13.09 -0.78 -1.86
C HIS A 7 -12.53 -2.21 -1.75
N MET A 8 -11.21 -2.36 -1.83
CA MET A 8 -10.54 -3.65 -1.66
C MET A 8 -10.81 -4.26 -0.27
N PHE A 9 -10.71 -3.45 0.78
CA PHE A 9 -10.96 -3.90 2.16
C PHE A 9 -12.41 -4.36 2.37
N ASN A 10 -13.38 -3.59 1.87
CA ASN A 10 -14.80 -3.93 1.98
C ASN A 10 -15.14 -5.21 1.22
N GLU A 11 -14.61 -5.41 0.02
CA GLU A 11 -14.84 -6.66 -0.73
C GLU A 11 -14.31 -7.89 -0.01
N ILE A 12 -13.11 -7.81 0.60
CA ILE A 12 -12.57 -8.92 1.40
C ILE A 12 -13.49 -9.23 2.60
N LYS A 13 -14.04 -8.21 3.25
CA LYS A 13 -14.97 -8.37 4.39
C LYS A 13 -16.30 -8.97 3.94
N ASN A 14 -16.92 -8.43 2.90
CA ASN A 14 -18.16 -8.94 2.34
C ASN A 14 -18.04 -10.41 1.96
N MET A 15 -16.96 -10.79 1.27
CA MET A 15 -16.75 -12.19 0.87
C MET A 15 -16.46 -13.11 2.05
N LYS A 16 -15.77 -12.60 3.08
CA LYS A 16 -15.58 -13.35 4.32
C LYS A 16 -16.92 -13.61 5.02
N GLU A 17 -17.82 -12.62 5.06
CA GLU A 17 -19.16 -12.77 5.61
C GLU A 17 -20.02 -13.76 4.82
N LEU A 18 -19.82 -13.83 3.50
CA LEU A 18 -20.41 -14.85 2.63
C LEU A 18 -19.81 -16.26 2.83
N GLY A 19 -18.83 -16.42 3.73
CA GLY A 19 -18.24 -17.72 4.08
C GLY A 19 -17.18 -18.24 3.09
N LEU A 20 -16.69 -17.38 2.18
CA LEU A 20 -15.64 -17.77 1.22
C LEU A 20 -14.28 -17.95 1.92
N LYS A 21 -13.46 -18.86 1.41
CA LYS A 21 -12.08 -19.05 1.89
C LYS A 21 -11.15 -17.98 1.33
N LYS A 22 -10.07 -17.67 2.07
CA LYS A 22 -9.01 -16.73 1.65
C LYS A 22 -8.50 -16.97 0.22
N SER A 23 -8.28 -18.24 -0.14
CA SER A 23 -7.80 -18.61 -1.48
C SER A 23 -8.80 -18.34 -2.59
N GLN A 24 -10.11 -18.47 -2.31
CA GLN A 24 -11.17 -18.13 -3.26
C GLN A 24 -11.24 -16.62 -3.45
N ILE A 25 -11.16 -15.85 -2.36
CA ILE A 25 -11.21 -14.39 -2.37
C ILE A 25 -10.00 -13.80 -3.12
N SER A 26 -8.81 -14.34 -2.90
CA SER A 26 -7.60 -13.95 -3.62
C SER A 26 -7.76 -14.13 -5.14
N ARG A 27 -8.28 -15.28 -5.58
CA ARG A 27 -8.54 -15.54 -7.01
C ARG A 27 -9.66 -14.69 -7.59
N TYR A 28 -10.71 -14.44 -6.81
CA TYR A 28 -11.89 -13.70 -7.27
C TYR A 28 -11.61 -12.20 -7.40
N LEU A 29 -10.91 -11.63 -6.42
CA LEU A 29 -10.57 -10.20 -6.41
C LEU A 29 -9.27 -9.88 -7.16
N ASP A 30 -8.59 -10.89 -7.71
CA ASP A 30 -7.25 -10.79 -8.30
C ASP A 30 -6.25 -10.09 -7.36
N LEU A 31 -6.27 -10.50 -6.09
CA LEU A 31 -5.43 -9.98 -5.02
C LEU A 31 -4.43 -11.02 -4.57
N ASP A 32 -3.24 -10.56 -4.18
CA ASP A 32 -2.27 -11.41 -3.51
C ASP A 32 -2.83 -12.00 -2.21
N TYR A 33 -2.50 -13.27 -1.95
CA TYR A 33 -2.95 -13.98 -0.75
C TYR A 33 -2.49 -13.30 0.53
N GLY A 34 -1.29 -12.72 0.55
CA GLY A 34 -0.77 -11.95 1.68
C GLY A 34 -1.64 -10.75 2.00
N THR A 35 -2.16 -10.07 0.97
CA THR A 35 -3.10 -8.95 1.13
C THR A 35 -4.43 -9.40 1.75
N VAL A 36 -5.02 -10.48 1.23
CA VAL A 36 -6.25 -11.06 1.79
C VAL A 36 -6.04 -11.53 3.23
N SER A 37 -4.89 -12.17 3.52
CA SER A 37 -4.57 -12.66 4.86
C SER A 37 -4.35 -11.52 5.85
N LYS A 38 -3.66 -10.44 5.44
CA LYS A 38 -3.44 -9.23 6.23
C LYS A 38 -4.76 -8.59 6.67
N TYR A 39 -5.70 -8.43 5.75
CA TYR A 39 -6.96 -7.76 6.02
C TYR A 39 -8.06 -8.68 6.58
N TRP A 40 -7.81 -9.99 6.62
CA TRP A 40 -8.77 -11.00 7.06
C TRP A 40 -9.40 -10.69 8.42
N ASN A 41 -8.56 -10.40 9.41
CA ASN A 41 -8.97 -10.11 10.79
C ASN A 41 -8.70 -8.65 11.20
N MET A 42 -8.20 -7.82 10.29
CA MET A 42 -7.98 -6.39 10.54
C MET A 42 -9.32 -5.70 10.80
N GLN A 43 -9.37 -4.85 11.82
CA GLN A 43 -10.55 -4.06 12.15
C GLN A 43 -10.69 -2.86 11.20
N VAL A 44 -11.91 -2.39 10.99
CA VAL A 44 -12.21 -1.22 10.13
C VAL A 44 -11.42 0.02 10.61
N LYS A 45 -11.39 0.24 11.93
CA LYS A 45 -10.65 1.34 12.55
C LYS A 45 -9.14 1.25 12.28
N GLU A 46 -8.57 0.05 12.43
CA GLU A 46 -7.14 -0.19 12.17
C GLU A 46 -6.79 0.04 10.69
N PHE A 47 -7.68 -0.36 9.78
CA PHE A 47 -7.51 -0.08 8.35
C PHE A 47 -7.55 1.43 8.06
N ALA A 48 -8.49 2.16 8.66
CA ALA A 48 -8.57 3.61 8.53
C ALA A 48 -7.29 4.30 9.02
N GLU A 49 -6.81 3.94 10.20
CA GLU A 49 -5.56 4.47 10.77
C GLU A 49 -4.36 4.16 9.88
N ASN A 50 -4.26 2.95 9.34
CA ASN A 50 -3.20 2.59 8.39
C ASN A 50 -3.28 3.43 7.11
N MET A 51 -4.48 3.70 6.60
CA MET A 51 -4.64 4.49 5.39
C MET A 51 -4.28 5.97 5.61
N GLU A 52 -4.58 6.53 6.77
CA GLU A 52 -4.13 7.86 7.16
C GLU A 52 -2.60 7.92 7.32
N LYS A 53 -1.99 6.90 7.96
CA LYS A 53 -0.52 6.81 8.05
C LYS A 53 0.14 6.73 6.69
N VAL A 54 -0.44 6.00 5.74
CA VAL A 54 0.09 5.92 4.36
C VAL A 54 0.00 7.27 3.65
N LYS A 55 -1.05 8.06 3.86
CA LYS A 55 -1.18 9.41 3.29
C LYS A 55 -0.16 10.39 3.89
N VAL A 56 0.12 10.27 5.19
CA VAL A 56 0.97 11.21 5.93
C VAL A 56 2.46 10.83 5.85
N ARG A 57 2.79 9.63 5.36
CA ARG A 57 4.18 9.20 5.18
C ARG A 57 4.88 10.07 4.13
N LYS A 58 5.52 11.16 4.57
CA LYS A 58 6.60 11.82 3.83
C LYS A 58 7.67 10.77 3.52
N LYS A 59 8.18 10.72 2.29
CA LYS A 59 9.36 9.87 2.06
C LYS A 59 10.50 10.62 2.74
N ILE A 60 11.26 9.92 3.58
CA ILE A 60 12.42 10.51 4.27
C ILE A 60 13.39 11.16 3.26
N LEU A 61 13.44 10.61 2.04
CA LEU A 61 14.24 11.13 0.94
C LEU A 61 13.73 12.47 0.38
N ASP A 62 12.44 12.80 0.54
CA ASP A 62 11.88 14.07 0.06
C ASP A 62 12.57 15.27 0.76
N GLU A 63 13.08 15.09 1.98
CA GLU A 63 13.81 16.15 2.72
C GLU A 63 15.20 16.42 2.15
N TYR A 64 15.79 15.45 1.44
CA TYR A 64 17.13 15.55 0.86
C TYR A 64 17.09 15.77 -0.66
N GLU A 65 15.89 15.87 -1.25
CA GLU A 65 15.73 16.01 -2.70
C GLU A 65 16.48 17.23 -3.24
N ASP A 66 16.29 18.39 -2.62
CA ASP A 66 16.94 19.64 -3.03
C ASP A 66 18.47 19.58 -2.89
N GLU A 67 18.97 18.94 -1.82
CA GLU A 67 20.40 18.80 -1.55
C GLU A 67 21.07 17.84 -2.54
N ILE A 68 20.45 16.68 -2.79
CA ILE A 68 20.93 15.70 -3.77
C ILE A 68 20.90 16.29 -5.19
N VAL A 69 19.83 17.02 -5.55
CA VAL A 69 19.74 17.72 -6.84
C VAL A 69 20.79 18.82 -6.96
N GLY A 70 21.10 19.52 -5.87
CA GLY A 70 22.21 20.47 -5.79
C GLY A 70 23.55 19.82 -6.12
N TRP A 71 23.90 18.73 -5.44
CA TRP A 71 25.15 18.01 -5.69
C TRP A 71 25.26 17.46 -7.12
N LEU A 72 24.17 16.96 -7.70
CA LEU A 72 24.15 16.49 -9.08
C LEU A 72 24.34 17.62 -10.11
N ARG A 73 23.93 18.85 -9.78
CA ARG A 73 24.17 20.04 -10.61
C ARG A 73 25.61 20.53 -10.51
N ASP A 74 26.15 20.54 -9.29
CA ASP A 74 27.50 21.04 -9.01
C ASP A 74 28.58 20.08 -9.53
N PHE A 75 28.27 18.78 -9.61
CA PHE A 75 29.18 17.74 -10.07
C PHE A 75 28.49 16.85 -11.11
N PRO A 76 28.39 17.31 -12.38
CA PRO A 76 27.71 16.56 -13.45
C PRO A 76 28.39 15.22 -13.79
N ASP A 77 29.63 15.03 -13.35
CA ASP A 77 30.42 13.82 -13.55
C ASP A 77 30.10 12.73 -12.50
N MET A 78 29.34 13.04 -11.44
CA MET A 78 28.87 12.05 -10.47
C MET A 78 27.75 11.20 -11.08
N SER A 79 28.07 9.95 -11.44
CA SER A 79 27.05 8.94 -11.74
C SER A 79 26.60 8.23 -10.47
N ALA A 80 25.29 8.04 -10.29
CA ALA A 80 24.79 7.06 -9.32
C ALA A 80 25.38 5.68 -9.68
N ALA A 81 26.13 5.10 -8.75
CA ALA A 81 26.83 3.83 -8.92
C ALA A 81 25.86 2.64 -9.08
#